data_AF-A0A843VQ75-F1
#
_entry.id   AF-A0A843VQ75-F1
#
_cell.length_a   1.000
_cell.length_b   1.000
_cell.length_c   1.000
_cell.angle_alpha   90.00
_cell.angle_beta   90.00
_cell.angle_gamma   90.00
#
_symmetry.space_group_name_H-M   'P 1'
#
loop_
_entity.id
_entity.type
_entity.pdbx_description
1 polymer ?
#
loop_
_entity_poly.entity_id
_entity_poly.type
_entity_poly.pdbx_seq_one_letter_code
_entity_poly.pdbx_strand_id
1 'polypeptide(L)' 'MQGLVQAMQTQAQTQAALQAQLQAQAQAPAPVPQKHGHGGPSIMERFKRMAPPSFKGESQPLLAESWKREVEKIF' A
#
# COMPACT_ATOMS: atom_id res chain seq x y z
N MET A 1 39.79 -30.29 32.22
CA MET A 1 38.90 -30.85 31.18
C MET A 1 37.42 -30.43 31.30
N GLN A 2 36.99 -29.69 32.33
CA GLN A 2 35.57 -29.29 32.46
C GLN A 2 35.20 -28.02 31.66
N GLY A 3 36.14 -27.08 31.45
CA GLY A 3 35.87 -25.85 30.71
C GLY A 3 35.55 -26.03 29.22
N LEU A 4 36.06 -27.10 28.59
CA LEU A 4 35.86 -27.35 27.16
C LEU A 4 34.44 -27.87 26.85
N VAL A 5 33.86 -28.65 27.77
CA VAL A 5 32.47 -29.11 27.67
C VAL A 5 31.50 -27.93 27.81
N GLN A 6 31.79 -27.01 28.73
CA GLN A 6 30.97 -25.83 28.92
C GLN A 6 31.03 -24.87 27.73
N ALA A 7 32.21 -24.69 27.12
CA ALA A 7 32.36 -23.91 25.89
C ALA A 7 31.55 -24.50 24.73
N MET A 8 31.57 -25.83 24.57
CA MET A 8 30.83 -26.50 23.50
C MET A 8 29.31 -26.39 23.70
N GLN A 9 28.84 -26.48 24.95
CA GLN A 9 27.42 -26.33 25.28
C GLN A 9 26.92 -24.91 25.00
N THR A 10 27.70 -23.89 25.37
CA THR A 10 27.37 -22.49 25.05
C THR A 10 27.33 -22.26 23.53
N GLN A 11 28.28 -22.82 22.79
CA GLN A 11 28.30 -22.69 21.33
C GLN A 11 27.09 -23.35 20.66
N ALA A 12 26.69 -24.53 21.14
CA ALA A 12 25.52 -25.24 20.61
C ALA A 12 24.21 -24.48 20.85
N GLN A 13 24.04 -23.88 22.04
CA GLN A 13 22.87 -23.06 22.36
C GLN A 13 22.77 -21.82 21.48
N THR A 14 23.90 -21.13 21.24
CA THR A 14 23.93 -19.95 20.38
C THR A 14 23.55 -20.28 18.93
N GLN A 15 24.03 -21.41 18.41
CA GLN A 15 23.69 -21.85 17.05
C GLN A 15 22.20 -22.18 16.91
N ALA A 16 21.63 -22.87 17.89
CA ALA A 16 20.20 -23.22 17.89
C ALA A 16 19.30 -21.97 17.94
N ALA A 17 19.65 -20.98 18.78
CA ALA A 17 18.91 -19.73 18.89
C ALA A 17 18.92 -18.94 17.57
N LEU A 18 20.07 -18.87 16.90
CA LEU A 18 20.20 -18.17 15.62
C LEU A 18 19.37 -18.85 14.52
N GLN A 19 19.40 -20.19 14.48
CA GLN A 19 18.64 -20.95 13.48
C GLN A 19 17.12 -20.80 13.68
N ALA A 20 16.65 -20.77 14.92
CA ALA A 20 15.25 -20.51 15.24
C ALA A 20 14.80 -19.10 14.83
N GLN A 21 15.65 -18.08 15.04
CA GLN A 21 15.36 -16.71 14.58
C GLN A 21 15.27 -16.61 13.06
N LEU A 22 16.16 -17.28 12.32
CA LEU A 22 16.13 -17.27 10.86
C LEU A 22 14.86 -17.96 10.32
N GLN A 23 14.44 -19.07 10.93
CA GLN A 23 13.18 -19.73 10.56
C GLN A 23 11.95 -18.86 10.87
N ALA A 24 11.94 -18.16 12.01
CA ALA A 24 10.87 -17.24 12.37
C ALA A 24 10.79 -16.03 11.40
N GLN A 25 11.94 -15.51 10.93
CA GLN A 25 11.96 -14.46 9.90
C GLN A 25 11.54 -14.98 8.53
N ALA A 26 11.90 -16.21 8.16
CA ALA A 26 11.51 -16.82 6.89
C ALA A 26 10.01 -17.18 6.82
N GLN A 27 9.37 -17.40 7.98
CA GLN A 27 7.92 -17.65 8.08
C GLN A 27 7.11 -16.39 8.39
N ALA A 28 7.75 -15.23 8.57
CA ALA A 28 7.01 -13.98 8.64
C ALA A 28 6.25 -13.82 7.31
N PRO A 29 4.91 -13.70 7.34
CA PRO A 29 4.17 -13.42 6.12
C PRO A 29 4.77 -12.14 5.53
N ALA A 30 5.22 -12.21 4.27
CA ALA A 30 5.67 -11.03 3.55
C ALA A 30 4.63 -9.93 3.76
N PRO A 31 5.03 -8.68 4.06
CA PRO A 31 4.07 -7.59 4.11
C PRO A 31 3.39 -7.56 2.76
N VAL A 32 2.14 -8.04 2.73
CA VAL A 32 1.27 -7.88 1.58
C VAL A 32 1.29 -6.38 1.29
N PRO A 33 1.61 -5.94 0.07
CA PRO A 33 1.48 -4.54 -0.25
C PRO A 33 0.03 -4.20 0.04
N GLN A 34 -0.21 -3.46 1.14
CA GLN A 34 -1.50 -2.88 1.41
C GLN A 34 -1.82 -2.05 0.18
N LYS A 35 -2.67 -2.59 -0.68
CA LYS A 35 -3.38 -1.78 -1.65
C LYS A 35 -4.06 -0.73 -0.81
N HIS A 36 -3.55 0.49 -0.85
CA HIS A 36 -4.13 1.69 -0.23
C HIS A 36 -5.44 2.07 -0.95
N GLY A 37 -6.29 1.10 -1.25
CA GLY A 37 -7.66 1.30 -1.67
C GLY A 37 -8.50 1.19 -0.41
N HIS A 38 -8.64 2.30 0.32
CA HIS A 38 -9.70 2.48 1.30
C HIS A 38 -11.00 1.91 0.71
N GLY A 39 -11.72 1.06 1.44
CA GLY A 39 -12.86 0.25 0.96
C GLY A 39 -14.10 1.03 0.50
N GLY A 40 -13.95 2.26 0.04
CA GLY A 40 -14.94 3.01 -0.71
C GLY A 40 -14.54 3.18 -2.18
N PRO A 41 -15.49 3.57 -3.04
CA PRO A 41 -15.19 3.90 -4.42
C PRO A 41 -14.08 4.96 -4.46
N SER A 42 -13.09 4.73 -5.33
CA SER A 42 -12.02 5.66 -5.64
C SER A 42 -12.59 7.04 -6.00
N ILE A 43 -11.78 8.09 -5.86
CA ILE A 43 -12.18 9.45 -6.29
C ILE A 43 -12.69 9.44 -7.73
N MET A 44 -12.07 8.64 -8.61
CA MET A 44 -12.50 8.44 -9.98
C MET A 44 -13.88 7.78 -10.11
N GLU A 45 -14.18 6.76 -9.30
CA GLU A 45 -15.50 6.11 -9.30
C GLU A 45 -16.59 7.05 -8.77
N ARG A 46 -16.28 7.85 -7.75
CA ARG A 46 -17.18 8.90 -7.25
C ARG A 46 -17.45 9.95 -8.32
N PHE A 47 -16.39 10.43 -8.99
CA PHE A 47 -16.49 11.37 -10.11
C PHE A 47 -17.41 10.83 -11.21
N LYS A 48 -17.22 9.56 -11.64
CA LYS A 48 -18.07 8.93 -12.65
C LYS A 48 -19.54 8.80 -12.23
N ARG A 49 -19.80 8.51 -10.95
CA ARG A 49 -21.18 8.39 -10.42
C ARG A 49 -21.95 9.71 -10.44
N MET A 50 -21.26 10.84 -10.33
CA MET A 50 -21.89 12.17 -10.38
C MET A 50 -22.29 12.59 -11.81
N ALA A 51 -21.93 11.80 -12.82
CA ALA A 51 -22.25 12.05 -14.24
C ALA A 51 -21.95 13.50 -14.70
N PRO A 52 -20.69 13.96 -14.58
CA PRO A 52 -20.32 15.32 -14.96
C PRO A 52 -20.58 15.59 -16.45
N PRO A 53 -20.87 16.84 -16.83
CA PRO A 53 -21.10 17.19 -18.23
C PRO A 53 -19.84 16.92 -19.06
N SER A 54 -20.03 16.40 -20.27
CA SER A 54 -18.93 16.17 -21.21
C SER A 54 -18.53 17.47 -21.91
N PHE A 55 -17.23 17.74 -21.98
CA PHE A 55 -16.68 18.80 -22.82
C PHE A 55 -16.57 18.30 -24.26
N LYS A 56 -16.98 19.08 -25.25
CA LYS A 56 -16.94 18.66 -26.67
C LYS A 56 -15.76 19.26 -27.44
N GLY A 57 -14.86 19.97 -26.76
CA GLY A 57 -13.69 20.58 -27.39
C GLY A 57 -13.99 21.94 -28.01
N GLU A 58 -14.95 22.67 -27.45
CA GLU A 58 -15.34 23.99 -27.92
C GLU A 58 -14.16 24.97 -27.87
N SER A 59 -13.85 25.60 -29.00
CA SER A 59 -12.75 26.58 -29.08
C SER A 59 -13.13 27.98 -28.57
N GLN A 60 -14.41 28.20 -28.28
CA GLN A 60 -14.90 29.48 -27.75
C GLN A 60 -14.62 29.54 -26.24
N PRO A 61 -13.87 30.56 -25.76
CA PRO A 61 -13.48 30.65 -24.35
C PRO A 61 -14.66 30.63 -23.39
N LEU A 62 -15.75 31.33 -23.73
CA LEU A 62 -16.94 31.41 -22.88
C LEU A 62 -17.61 30.05 -22.66
N LEU A 63 -17.65 29.18 -23.69
CA LEU A 63 -18.23 27.84 -23.57
C LEU A 63 -17.36 26.93 -22.70
N ALA A 64 -16.03 27.04 -22.80
CA ALA A 64 -15.11 26.34 -21.92
C ALA A 64 -15.24 26.82 -20.47
N GLU A 65 -15.35 28.14 -20.24
CA GLU A 65 -15.61 28.72 -18.92
C GLU A 65 -16.93 28.24 -18.32
N SER A 66 -18.01 28.22 -19.12
CA SER A 66 -19.31 27.70 -18.68
C SER A 66 -19.23 26.22 -18.31
N TRP A 67 -18.57 25.39 -19.13
CA TRP A 67 -18.40 23.97 -18.83
C TRP A 67 -17.64 23.76 -17.51
N LYS A 68 -16.54 24.50 -17.28
CA LYS A 68 -15.79 24.43 -16.00
C LYS A 68 -16.68 24.73 -14.81
N ARG A 69 -17.47 25.80 -14.86
CA ARG A 69 -18.39 26.18 -13.77
C ARG A 69 -19.43 25.11 -13.48
N GLU A 70 -19.96 24.44 -14.52
CA GLU A 70 -20.90 23.34 -14.34
C GLU A 70 -20.25 22.11 -13.69
N VAL A 71 -18.99 21.81 -14.02
CA VAL A 71 -18.23 20.74 -13.36
C VAL A 71 -17.88 21.10 -11.92
N GLU A 72 -17.52 22.35 -11.63
CA GLU A 72 -17.21 22.82 -10.28
C GLU A 72 -18.39 22.72 -9.32
N LYS A 73 -19.64 22.90 -9.79
CA LYS A 73 -20.85 22.72 -8.96
C LYS A 73 -21.05 21.31 -8.40
N ILE A 74 -20.35 20.32 -8.95
CA ILE A 74 -20.47 18.91 -8.57
C ILE A 74 -19.61 18.60 -7.33
N PHE A 75 -18.58 19.42 -7.04
CA PHE A 75 -17.60 19.20 -5.96
C PHE A 75 -17.65 20.30 -4.91
#